data_AF-A0AAP0N494-F1
#
_entry.id   AF-A0AAP0N494-F1
#
_cell.length_a   1.000
_cell.length_b   1.000
_cell.length_c   1.000
_cell.angle_alpha   90.00
_cell.angle_beta   90.00
_cell.angle_gamma   90.00
#
_symmetry.space_group_name_H-M   'P 1'
#
loop_
_entity.id
_entity.type
_entity.pdbx_description
1 polymer ?
#
loop_
_entity_poly.entity_id
_entity_poly.type
_entity_poly.pdbx_seq_one_letter_code
_entity_poly.pdbx_strand_id
1 'polypeptide(L)'
;MTQKSSLFKGQQKKKSIPPNRHGKHPPTRKGKRVIKPLKITKEMDADRELSKFINHCNELKAATAANKEGGQLSIVKPPPEPSSDAKK
;
A
#
# COMPACT_ATOMS: atom_id res chain seq x y z
N MET A 1 10.42 35.61 -19.51
CA MET A 1 9.76 34.87 -20.60
C MET A 1 10.74 33.83 -21.17
N THR A 2 10.69 32.58 -20.72
CA THR A 2 11.45 31.48 -21.36
C THR A 2 10.49 30.31 -21.61
N GLN A 3 9.70 30.48 -22.66
CA GLN A 3 8.71 29.57 -23.20
C GLN A 3 9.41 28.45 -23.99
N LYS A 4 10.13 27.55 -23.29
CA LYS A 4 10.79 26.39 -23.92
C LYS A 4 10.14 25.05 -23.56
N SER A 5 8.90 25.05 -23.08
CA SER A 5 8.18 23.81 -22.73
C SER A 5 7.75 22.99 -23.96
N SER A 6 7.66 23.60 -25.15
CA SER A 6 7.20 22.96 -26.39
C SER A 6 8.32 22.62 -27.40
N LEU A 7 9.57 22.99 -27.12
CA LEU A 7 10.70 22.80 -28.05
C LEU A 7 11.21 21.35 -28.16
N PHE A 8 10.72 20.45 -27.31
CA PHE A 8 11.03 19.02 -27.40
C PHE A 8 9.76 18.21 -27.68
N LYS A 9 9.21 18.37 -28.89
CA LYS A 9 8.25 17.39 -29.42
C LYS A 9 8.94 16.02 -29.47
N GLY A 10 8.43 15.06 -28.70
CA GLY A 10 8.87 13.66 -28.73
C GLY A 10 9.76 13.18 -27.58
N GLN A 11 10.30 14.06 -26.72
CA GLN A 11 11.03 13.58 -25.54
C GLN A 11 10.07 13.22 -24.41
N GLN A 12 9.78 11.92 -24.28
CA GLN A 12 9.08 11.42 -23.10
C GLN A 12 9.97 11.60 -21.86
N LYS A 13 9.56 12.47 -20.94
CA LYS A 13 10.20 12.61 -19.63
C LYS A 13 10.08 11.30 -18.87
N LYS A 14 11.12 10.47 -18.89
CA LYS A 14 11.22 9.29 -18.04
C LYS A 14 11.40 9.77 -16.59
N LYS A 15 10.37 9.59 -15.76
CA LYS A 15 10.46 9.85 -14.32
C LYS A 15 11.31 8.74 -13.69
N SER A 16 12.63 8.94 -13.65
CA SER A 16 13.55 8.05 -12.93
C SER A 16 13.52 8.36 -11.43
N ILE A 17 13.65 7.34 -10.59
CA ILE A 17 13.76 7.54 -9.14
C ILE A 17 15.14 8.13 -8.84
N PRO A 18 15.22 9.28 -8.15
CA PRO A 18 16.51 9.85 -7.78
C PRO A 18 17.28 8.87 -6.88
N PRO A 19 18.60 8.77 -7.06
CA PRO A 19 19.43 7.96 -6.16
C PRO A 19 19.39 8.53 -4.74
N ASN A 20 19.73 7.69 -3.76
CA ASN A 20 19.85 8.11 -2.37
C ASN A 20 21.04 9.09 -2.19
N ARG A 21 21.22 9.63 -0.97
CA ARG A 21 22.30 10.58 -0.64
C ARG A 21 23.72 10.09 -0.98
N HIS A 22 23.92 8.78 -1.15
CA HIS A 22 25.19 8.17 -1.53
C HIS A 22 25.23 7.68 -2.98
N GLY A 23 24.31 8.14 -3.83
CA GLY A 23 24.27 7.77 -5.25
C GLY A 23 23.72 6.36 -5.53
N LYS A 24 23.30 5.59 -4.52
CA LYS A 24 22.77 4.24 -4.71
C LYS A 24 21.28 4.27 -5.02
N HIS A 25 20.84 3.44 -5.95
CA HIS A 25 19.42 3.26 -6.21
C HIS A 25 18.74 2.50 -5.06
N PRO A 26 17.49 2.84 -4.70
CA PRO A 26 16.75 2.09 -3.70
C PRO A 26 16.51 0.65 -4.19
N PRO A 27 16.73 -0.37 -3.34
CA PRO A 27 16.53 -1.76 -3.72
C PRO A 27 15.06 -2.02 -4.02
N THR A 28 14.76 -2.44 -5.25
CA THR A 28 13.42 -2.90 -5.65
C THR A 28 13.37 -4.42 -5.52
N ARG A 29 12.55 -4.94 -4.60
CA ARG A 29 12.25 -6.39 -4.54
C ARG A 29 11.44 -6.81 -5.77
N LYS A 30 11.66 -8.03 -6.28
CA LYS A 30 10.86 -8.60 -7.39
C LYS A 30 9.36 -8.43 -7.12
N GLY A 31 8.64 -7.85 -8.07
CA GLY A 31 7.20 -7.56 -7.95
C GLY A 31 6.83 -6.28 -7.20
N LYS A 32 7.77 -5.62 -6.49
CA LYS A 32 7.52 -4.35 -5.80
C LYS A 32 7.93 -3.18 -6.68
N ARG A 33 6.97 -2.33 -7.06
CA ARG A 33 7.23 -1.05 -7.74
C ARG A 33 7.45 0.05 -6.71
N VAL A 34 8.53 0.82 -6.87
CA VAL A 34 8.82 2.01 -6.04
C VAL A 34 8.05 3.24 -6.53
N ILE A 35 7.72 3.29 -7.81
CA ILE A 35 6.91 4.36 -8.41
C ILE A 35 5.45 3.90 -8.50
N LYS A 36 4.52 4.76 -8.06
CA LYS A 36 3.10 4.56 -8.30
C LYS A 36 2.81 4.60 -9.81
N PRO A 37 1.87 3.78 -10.31
CA PRO A 37 1.49 3.83 -11.72
C PRO A 37 0.98 5.23 -12.10
N LEU A 38 1.31 5.66 -13.32
CA LEU A 38 0.93 7.00 -13.83
C LEU A 38 -0.57 7.13 -14.09
N LYS A 39 -1.25 6.01 -14.35
CA LYS A 39 -2.69 5.92 -14.54
C LYS A 39 -3.19 4.75 -13.71
N ILE A 40 -4.24 4.98 -12.92
CA ILE A 40 -4.98 3.92 -12.25
C ILE A 40 -6.20 3.66 -13.12
N THR A 41 -6.33 2.43 -13.62
CA THR A 41 -7.51 2.00 -14.38
C THR A 41 -8.51 1.33 -13.45
N LYS A 42 -9.78 1.31 -13.84
CA LYS A 42 -10.84 0.66 -13.05
C LYS A 42 -10.57 -0.83 -12.80
N GLU A 43 -9.97 -1.51 -13.78
CA GLU A 43 -9.52 -2.90 -13.65
C GLU A 43 -8.48 -3.07 -12.54
N MET A 44 -7.50 -2.16 -12.44
CA MET A 44 -6.49 -2.21 -11.38
C MET A 44 -7.08 -2.03 -9.98
N ASP A 45 -8.15 -1.25 -9.85
CA ASP A 45 -8.86 -1.08 -8.58
C ASP A 45 -9.67 -2.34 -8.24
N ALA A 46 -10.34 -2.95 -9.22
CA ALA A 46 -11.05 -4.23 -9.03
C ALA A 46 -10.08 -5.36 -8.60
N ASP A 47 -8.92 -5.48 -9.25
CA ASP A 47 -7.88 -6.44 -8.88
C ASP A 47 -7.36 -6.22 -7.45
N ARG A 48 -7.28 -4.95 -7.04
CA ARG A 48 -6.87 -4.57 -5.69
C ARG A 48 -7.91 -4.96 -4.65
N GLU A 49 -9.19 -4.80 -4.95
CA GLU A 49 -10.30 -5.22 -4.09
C GLU A 49 -10.36 -6.75 -3.95
N LEU A 50 -10.22 -7.48 -5.06
CA LEU A 50 -10.11 -8.94 -5.05
C LEU A 50 -8.93 -9.42 -4.20
N SER A 51 -7.76 -8.80 -4.38
CA SER A 51 -6.56 -9.17 -3.60
C SER A 51 -6.76 -8.92 -2.10
N LYS A 52 -7.41 -7.81 -1.72
CA LYS A 52 -7.74 -7.54 -0.30
C LYS A 52 -8.69 -8.58 0.26
N PHE A 53 -9.73 -8.94 -0.50
CA PHE A 53 -10.71 -9.95 -0.07
C PHE A 53 -10.06 -11.30 0.16
N ILE A 54 -9.22 -11.76 -0.79
CA ILE A 54 -8.48 -13.03 -0.67
C ILE A 54 -7.57 -13.03 0.57
N ASN A 55 -6.84 -11.93 0.80
CA ASN A 55 -5.98 -11.81 1.98
C ASN A 55 -6.78 -11.88 3.28
N HIS A 56 -7.89 -11.15 3.37
CA HIS A 56 -8.77 -11.19 4.53
C HIS A 56 -9.30 -12.62 4.80
N CYS A 57 -9.74 -13.34 3.76
CA CYS A 57 -10.17 -14.73 3.91
C CYS A 57 -9.04 -15.66 4.37
N ASN A 58 -7.82 -15.47 3.85
CA ASN A 58 -6.65 -16.26 4.25
C ASN A 58 -6.25 -15.98 5.71
N GLU A 59 -6.29 -14.72 6.12
CA GLU A 59 -6.02 -14.29 7.51
C GLU A 59 -7.04 -14.92 8.48
N LEU A 60 -8.34 -14.83 8.17
CA LEU A 60 -9.38 -15.46 8.98
C LEU A 60 -9.24 -16.97 9.05
N LYS A 61 -8.90 -17.62 7.93
CA LYS A 61 -8.68 -19.06 7.89
C LYS A 61 -7.47 -19.46 8.75
N ALA A 62 -6.38 -18.72 8.67
CA ALA A 62 -5.19 -18.93 9.48
C ALA A 62 -5.48 -18.72 10.97
N ALA A 63 -6.18 -17.64 11.33
CA ALA A 63 -6.60 -17.36 12.70
C ALA A 63 -7.53 -18.45 13.25
N THR A 64 -8.47 -18.94 12.44
CA THR A 64 -9.39 -20.02 12.84
C THR A 64 -8.64 -21.34 13.06
N ALA A 65 -7.70 -21.69 12.16
CA ALA A 65 -6.87 -22.88 12.32
C ALA A 65 -6.02 -22.80 13.61
N ALA A 66 -5.40 -21.64 13.86
CA ALA A 66 -4.60 -21.41 15.07
C ALA A 66 -5.43 -21.51 16.36
N ASN A 67 -6.65 -20.95 16.38
CA ASN A 67 -7.55 -21.06 17.53
C ASN A 67 -8.09 -22.48 17.76
N LYS A 68 -8.16 -23.30 16.70
CA LYS A 68 -8.60 -24.70 16.79
C LYS A 68 -7.49 -25.63 17.30
N GLU A 69 -6.24 -25.39 16.89
CA GLU A 69 -5.08 -26.24 17.24
C GLU A 69 -4.33 -25.77 18.49
N GLY A 70 -4.42 -24.50 18.87
CA GLY A 70 -3.80 -23.92 20.07
C GLY A 70 -4.85 -23.33 21.00
N GLY A 71 -4.91 -23.84 22.24
CA GLY A 71 -5.85 -23.40 23.26
C GLY A 71 -5.90 -21.88 23.42
N GLN A 72 -7.12 -21.37 23.59
CA GLN A 72 -7.49 -19.96 23.63
C GLN A 72 -6.66 -19.15 24.64
N LEU A 73 -5.54 -18.57 24.19
CA LEU A 73 -4.89 -17.48 24.91
C LEU A 73 -5.59 -16.18 24.51
N SER A 74 -6.78 -15.95 25.07
CA SER A 74 -7.46 -14.67 24.96
C SER A 74 -6.71 -13.63 25.79
N ILE A 75 -5.80 -12.88 25.18
CA ILE A 75 -5.51 -11.54 25.70
C ILE A 75 -6.73 -10.71 25.35
N VAL A 76 -7.71 -10.68 26.27
CA VAL A 76 -8.89 -9.83 26.18
C VAL A 76 -8.39 -8.40 25.99
N LYS A 77 -8.48 -7.89 24.76
CA LYS A 77 -8.28 -6.47 24.51
C LYS A 77 -9.51 -5.78 25.11
N PRO A 78 -9.37 -4.95 26.16
CA PRO A 78 -10.52 -4.25 26.71
C PRO A 78 -11.14 -3.38 25.61
N PRO A 79 -12.48 -3.21 25.62
CA PRO A 79 -13.17 -2.36 24.68
C PRO A 79 -12.57 -0.94 24.75
N PRO A 80 -12.47 -0.22 23.62
CA PRO A 80 -12.01 1.15 23.62
C PRO A 80 -12.97 1.99 24.48
N GLU A 81 -12.41 2.67 25.48
CA GLU A 81 -13.10 3.69 26.30
C GLU A 81 -13.84 4.68 25.38
N PRO A 82 -15.10 5.02 25.65
CA PRO A 82 -15.80 6.05 24.90
C PRO A 82 -15.11 7.41 25.14
N SER A 83 -14.79 8.10 24.04
CA SER A 83 -14.27 9.47 24.06
C SER A 83 -15.24 10.39 24.81
N SER A 84 -14.89 10.81 26.02
CA SER A 84 -15.55 11.89 26.73
C SER A 84 -15.10 13.25 26.21
N ASP A 85 -15.34 13.51 24.92
CA ASP A 85 -15.44 14.87 24.41
C ASP A 85 -16.87 15.38 24.68
N ALA A 86 -17.10 15.81 25.92
CA ALA A 86 -18.27 16.61 26.25
C ALA A 86 -17.79 17.95 26.85
N LYS A 87 -17.68 18.94 25.95
CA LYS A 87 -17.62 20.35 26.28
C LYS A 87 -18.71 20.71 27.30
N LYS A 88 -18.34 21.32 28.42
CA LYS A 88 -18.97 22.53 28.94
C LYS A 88 -18.03 23.27 29.89
#